data_AF-A0A1D6FFD2-F1
#
_entry.id   AF-A0A1D6FFD2-F1
#
_cell.length_a   1.000
_cell.length_b   1.000
_cell.length_c   1.000
_cell.angle_alpha   90.00
_cell.angle_beta   90.00
_cell.angle_gamma   90.00
#
_symmetry.space_group_name_H-M   'P 1'
#
loop_
_entity.id
_entity.type
_entity.pdbx_description
1 polymer ?
#
loop_
_entity_poly.entity_id
_entity_poly.type
_entity_poly.pdbx_seq_one_letter_code
_entity_poly.pdbx_strand_id
1 'polypeptide(L)'
;MSDLHPLEHQVAGHRASASKLGPLIDGSGLFYKPLQAGDRGEHEVAFYEAFSAHAAVPACIRDTFFPRFHGTRLLPTEAQPGEPHPHLVLDDLLAGFEAPCVTDIKIGAITWPPSSPEPYIAKCLAKDRGTTSVLLGFRVSGVRVVGPEGAVWRTERPEVKAMDTVGVRRVLRRYVSSVADEGIDCVLAAAVYGRKGGVMSQLCELKAWFEEQTLFHFYLDLI
;
A
#
# COMPACT_ATOMS: atom_id res chain seq x y z
N MET A 1 25.26 6.91 12.27
CA MET A 1 23.91 7.21 12.79
C MET A 1 22.99 7.07 11.61
N SER A 2 22.04 6.15 11.68
CA SER A 2 21.19 5.81 10.54
C SER A 2 20.32 7.00 10.16
N ASP A 3 20.34 7.39 8.90
CA ASP A 3 19.54 8.47 8.27
C ASP A 3 18.05 8.09 8.18
N LEU A 4 17.53 7.45 9.22
CA LEU A 4 16.16 6.96 9.29
C LEU A 4 15.22 8.11 9.61
N HIS A 5 14.21 8.28 8.79
CA HIS A 5 13.18 9.28 9.00
C HIS A 5 11.79 8.75 8.62
N PRO A 6 10.72 9.32 9.20
CA PRO A 6 9.35 8.94 8.84
C PRO A 6 9.03 9.21 7.37
N LEU A 7 8.16 8.39 6.79
CA LEU A 7 7.67 8.62 5.43
C LEU A 7 6.89 9.92 5.33
N GLU A 8 7.37 10.84 4.49
CA GLU A 8 6.70 12.11 4.22
C GLU A 8 5.34 11.88 3.54
N HIS A 9 5.32 11.01 2.53
CA HIS A 9 4.20 10.84 1.59
C HIS A 9 3.25 9.67 1.93
N GLN A 10 3.30 9.14 3.16
CA GLN A 10 2.46 8.02 3.57
C GLN A 10 0.95 8.35 3.51
N VAL A 11 0.18 7.56 2.75
CA VAL A 11 -1.28 7.78 2.57
C VAL A 11 -2.17 6.89 3.43
N ALA A 12 -1.64 5.76 3.90
CA ALA A 12 -2.37 4.78 4.70
C ALA A 12 -1.47 4.17 5.79
N GLY A 13 -2.08 3.41 6.71
CA GLY A 13 -1.38 2.80 7.83
C GLY A 13 -1.03 3.78 8.96
N HIS A 14 -0.11 3.38 9.82
CA HIS A 14 0.31 4.17 10.97
C HIS A 14 1.56 4.97 10.63
N ARG A 15 1.53 6.30 10.80
CA ARG A 15 2.72 7.14 10.72
C ARG A 15 3.57 6.95 11.98
N ALA A 16 4.88 6.91 11.79
CA ALA A 16 5.83 6.85 12.90
C ALA A 16 5.73 8.13 13.74
N SER A 17 5.72 7.98 15.06
CA SER A 17 5.76 9.08 16.02
C SER A 17 6.37 8.60 17.34
N ALA A 18 6.65 9.53 18.25
CA ALA A 18 7.16 9.24 19.59
C ALA A 18 6.27 8.28 20.42
N SER A 19 5.01 8.08 20.04
CA SER A 19 4.08 7.17 20.74
C SER A 19 3.62 5.99 19.90
N LYS A 20 4.09 5.87 18.65
CA LYS A 20 3.56 4.90 17.70
C LYS A 20 4.59 4.42 16.70
N LEU A 21 4.73 3.09 16.64
CA LEU A 21 5.48 2.44 15.57
C LEU A 21 4.82 2.73 14.21
N GLY A 22 5.65 3.14 13.27
CA GLY A 22 5.31 3.32 11.88
C GLY A 22 6.55 3.11 11.01
N PRO A 23 6.37 3.06 9.70
CA PRO A 23 7.48 2.80 8.80
C PRO A 23 8.45 3.99 8.73
N LEU A 24 9.70 3.68 8.42
CA LEU A 24 10.80 4.62 8.23
C LEU A 24 11.41 4.39 6.84
N ILE A 25 12.16 5.37 6.35
CA ILE A 25 12.98 5.27 5.14
C ILE A 25 14.39 5.78 5.42
N ASP A 26 15.37 5.41 4.59
CA ASP A 26 16.70 6.00 4.59
C ASP A 26 17.06 6.67 3.25
N GLY A 27 18.13 7.47 3.25
CA GLY A 27 18.65 8.12 2.04
C GLY A 27 19.25 7.18 0.98
N SER A 28 19.27 5.86 1.21
CA SER A 28 19.72 4.86 0.23
C SER A 28 18.59 4.20 -0.55
N GLY A 29 17.34 4.59 -0.28
CA GLY A 29 16.16 4.06 -0.97
C GLY A 29 15.61 2.79 -0.33
N LEU A 30 15.83 2.57 0.97
CA LEU A 30 15.23 1.45 1.71
C LEU A 30 14.07 1.92 2.59
N PHE A 31 13.03 1.10 2.62
CA PHE A 31 11.84 1.23 3.47
C PHE A 31 11.86 0.18 4.58
N TYR A 32 11.63 0.64 5.81
CA TYR A 32 11.68 -0.17 7.02
C TYR A 32 10.29 -0.23 7.64
N LYS A 33 9.61 -1.36 7.48
CA LYS A 33 8.27 -1.58 8.04
C LYS A 33 8.38 -2.27 9.40
N PRO A 34 7.92 -1.67 10.51
CA PRO A 34 7.94 -2.34 11.80
C PRO A 34 7.04 -3.58 11.74
N LEU A 35 7.56 -4.73 12.19
CA LEU A 35 6.77 -5.95 12.28
C LEU A 35 5.58 -5.71 13.21
N GLN A 36 4.39 -6.03 12.74
CA GLN A 36 3.18 -5.86 13.52
C GLN A 36 3.08 -6.94 14.60
N ALA A 37 2.53 -6.57 15.75
CA ALA A 37 2.29 -7.49 16.85
C ALA A 37 1.38 -8.66 16.47
N GLY A 38 1.55 -9.77 17.18
CA GLY A 38 0.98 -11.07 16.86
C GLY A 38 1.78 -11.76 15.76
N ASP A 39 1.11 -12.64 15.03
CA ASP A 39 1.65 -13.41 13.91
C ASP A 39 1.75 -12.60 12.60
N ARG A 40 1.10 -11.44 12.51
CA ARG A 40 1.02 -10.65 11.26
C ARG A 40 2.38 -10.23 10.71
N GLY A 41 3.27 -9.73 11.57
CA GLY A 41 4.61 -9.34 11.13
C GLY A 41 5.42 -10.55 10.64
N GLU A 42 5.31 -11.68 11.33
CA GLU A 42 6.00 -12.92 10.97
C GLU A 42 5.45 -13.52 9.67
N HIS A 43 4.14 -13.50 9.47
CA HIS A 43 3.50 -13.92 8.21
C HIS A 43 3.95 -13.08 7.02
N GLU A 44 4.10 -11.76 7.19
CA GLU A 44 4.59 -10.89 6.13
C GLU A 44 6.06 -11.21 5.78
N VAL A 45 6.92 -11.41 6.79
CA VAL A 45 8.31 -11.84 6.56
C VAL A 45 8.35 -13.18 5.83
N ALA A 46 7.63 -14.18 6.32
CA ALA A 46 7.55 -15.50 5.70
C ALA A 46 7.04 -15.44 4.25
N PHE A 47 6.08 -14.55 3.96
CA PHE A 47 5.63 -14.29 2.60
C PHE A 47 6.78 -13.77 1.74
N TYR A 48 7.48 -12.70 2.15
CA TYR A 48 8.57 -12.14 1.35
C TYR A 48 9.75 -13.10 1.18
N GLU A 49 10.09 -13.88 2.21
CA GLU A 49 11.12 -14.93 2.13
C GLU A 49 10.73 -15.99 1.10
N ALA A 50 9.51 -16.52 1.17
CA ALA A 50 9.03 -17.51 0.21
C ALA A 50 8.91 -16.92 -1.19
N PHE A 51 8.22 -15.79 -1.34
CA PHE A 51 7.93 -15.14 -2.62
C PHE A 51 9.21 -14.73 -3.37
N SER A 52 10.20 -14.18 -2.66
CA SER A 52 11.45 -13.75 -3.28
C SER A 52 12.31 -14.91 -3.79
N ALA A 53 12.25 -16.06 -3.13
CA ALA A 53 13.05 -17.25 -3.45
C ALA A 53 12.33 -18.28 -4.35
N HIS A 54 11.01 -18.22 -4.48
CA HIS A 54 10.25 -19.28 -5.14
C HIS A 54 10.42 -19.27 -6.65
N ALA A 55 11.01 -20.33 -7.22
CA ALA A 55 11.36 -20.42 -8.63
C ALA A 55 10.17 -20.32 -9.61
N ALA A 56 8.97 -20.71 -9.18
CA ALA A 56 7.77 -20.60 -10.01
C ALA A 56 7.14 -19.19 -10.02
N VAL A 57 7.64 -18.24 -9.24
CA VAL A 57 7.22 -16.84 -9.34
C VAL A 57 8.03 -16.18 -10.47
N PRO A 58 7.39 -15.71 -11.55
CA PRO A 58 8.11 -15.09 -12.65
C PRO A 58 8.84 -13.82 -12.18
N ALA A 59 10.05 -13.61 -12.69
CA ALA A 59 10.84 -12.41 -12.38
C ALA A 59 10.10 -11.12 -12.75
N CYS A 60 9.37 -11.10 -13.88
CA CYS A 60 8.56 -9.94 -14.25
C CYS A 60 7.46 -9.62 -13.24
N ILE A 61 6.94 -10.62 -12.53
CA ILE A 61 5.95 -10.40 -11.47
C ILE A 61 6.64 -9.91 -10.19
N ARG A 62 7.66 -10.66 -9.73
CA ARG A 62 8.38 -10.38 -8.49
C ARG A 62 9.05 -9.02 -8.50
N ASP A 63 9.76 -8.70 -9.57
CA ASP A 63 10.66 -7.54 -9.62
C ASP A 63 9.92 -6.26 -10.08
N THR A 64 8.68 -6.38 -10.58
CA THR A 64 7.86 -5.22 -11.02
C THR A 64 6.76 -4.85 -10.04
N PHE A 65 6.04 -5.82 -9.48
CA PHE A 65 4.81 -5.56 -8.71
C PHE A 65 4.99 -5.61 -7.20
N PHE A 66 6.16 -6.05 -6.71
CA PHE A 66 6.45 -6.15 -5.29
C PHE A 66 7.77 -5.43 -4.98
N PRO A 67 7.86 -4.68 -3.88
CA PRO A 67 9.14 -4.14 -3.41
C PRO A 67 10.15 -5.27 -3.19
N ARG A 68 11.40 -5.06 -3.58
CA ARG A 68 12.43 -6.05 -3.33
C ARG A 68 12.62 -6.23 -1.82
N PHE A 69 12.73 -7.49 -1.40
CA PHE A 69 13.00 -7.84 -0.02
C PHE A 69 14.50 -7.85 0.28
N HIS A 70 14.90 -7.21 1.37
CA HIS A 70 16.29 -7.08 1.82
C HIS A 70 16.55 -7.71 3.20
N GLY A 71 15.63 -8.57 3.66
CA GLY A 71 15.71 -9.20 4.98
C GLY A 71 15.02 -8.40 6.07
N THR A 72 15.34 -8.74 7.31
CA THR A 72 14.85 -8.04 8.50
C THR A 72 16.00 -7.37 9.25
N ARG A 73 15.71 -6.28 9.97
CA ARG A 73 16.68 -5.58 10.82
C ARG A 73 16.04 -5.15 12.14
N LEU A 74 16.82 -5.22 13.22
CA LEU A 74 16.45 -4.65 14.51
C LEU A 74 16.84 -3.17 14.53
N LEU A 75 15.89 -2.28 14.79
CA LEU A 75 16.10 -0.84 14.79
C LEU A 75 15.63 -0.21 16.11
N PRO A 76 16.37 0.76 16.67
CA PRO A 76 15.82 1.58 17.75
C PRO A 76 14.62 2.39 17.24
N THR A 77 13.59 2.55 18.06
CA THR A 77 12.42 3.35 17.72
C THR A 77 12.09 4.34 18.84
N GLU A 78 11.59 5.52 18.49
CA GLU A 78 11.15 6.50 19.49
C GLU A 78 9.95 6.01 20.30
N ALA A 79 9.08 5.20 19.68
CA ALA A 79 7.89 4.66 20.31
C ALA A 79 8.19 3.60 21.39
N GLN A 80 9.35 2.95 21.31
CA GLN A 80 9.82 1.94 22.26
C GLN A 80 11.29 2.20 22.63
N PRO A 81 11.56 3.23 23.46
CA PRO A 81 12.93 3.56 23.85
C PRO A 81 13.57 2.40 24.62
N GLY A 82 14.82 2.06 24.25
CA GLY A 82 15.63 1.06 24.96
C GLY A 82 15.49 -0.38 24.44
N GLU A 83 14.54 -0.66 23.56
CA GLU A 83 14.37 -1.98 22.93
C GLU A 83 14.33 -1.83 21.40
N PRO A 84 15.29 -2.43 20.66
CA PRO A 84 15.21 -2.46 19.20
C PRO A 84 13.99 -3.26 18.73
N HIS A 85 13.21 -2.68 17.82
CA HIS A 85 12.05 -3.33 17.22
C HIS A 85 12.42 -3.96 15.87
N PRO A 86 11.94 -5.17 15.55
CA PRO A 86 12.18 -5.79 14.24
C PRO A 86 11.43 -5.08 13.12
N HIS A 87 12.13 -4.85 12.01
CA HIS A 87 11.60 -4.25 10.80
C HIS A 87 11.86 -5.14 9.59
N LEU A 88 10.86 -5.26 8.73
CA LEU A 88 10.98 -5.78 7.38
C LEU A 88 11.63 -4.70 6.50
N VAL A 89 12.68 -5.04 5.77
CA VAL A 89 13.39 -4.09 4.90
C VAL A 89 13.02 -4.35 3.44
N LEU A 90 12.48 -3.34 2.79
CA LEU A 90 12.01 -3.36 1.41
C LEU A 90 12.61 -2.20 0.61
N ASP A 91 12.49 -2.20 -0.72
CA ASP A 91 12.70 -1.00 -1.53
C ASP A 91 11.71 0.11 -1.14
N ASP A 92 12.19 1.34 -1.03
CA ASP A 92 11.33 2.52 -1.04
C ASP A 92 10.86 2.80 -2.47
N LEU A 93 9.59 2.48 -2.75
CA LEU A 93 8.97 2.69 -4.06
C LEU A 93 8.89 4.17 -4.47
N LEU A 94 9.07 5.11 -3.54
CA LEU A 94 9.05 6.54 -3.80
C LEU A 94 10.45 7.15 -3.87
N ALA A 95 11.51 6.34 -3.72
CA ALA A 95 12.88 6.83 -3.79
C ALA A 95 13.15 7.54 -5.12
N GLY A 96 13.70 8.75 -5.05
CA GLY A 96 14.00 9.59 -6.22
C GLY A 96 12.82 10.38 -6.79
N PHE A 97 11.60 10.25 -6.25
CA PHE A 97 10.49 11.13 -6.62
C PHE A 97 10.49 12.39 -5.75
N GLU A 98 10.53 13.57 -6.36
CA GLU A 98 10.48 14.84 -5.63
C GLU A 98 9.07 15.16 -5.09
N ALA A 99 8.03 14.87 -5.88
CA ALA A 99 6.65 15.22 -5.53
C ALA A 99 5.64 14.15 -5.98
N PRO A 100 5.68 12.94 -5.41
CA PRO A 100 4.90 11.81 -5.92
C PRO A 100 3.40 11.90 -5.58
N CYS A 101 2.54 11.63 -6.56
CA CYS A 101 1.14 11.30 -6.32
C CYS A 101 1.04 9.83 -5.88
N VAL A 102 0.38 9.55 -4.76
CA VAL A 102 0.33 8.20 -4.16
C VAL A 102 -1.12 7.82 -3.87
N THR A 103 -1.50 6.59 -4.18
CA THR A 103 -2.79 6.03 -3.79
C THR A 103 -2.58 4.63 -3.21
N ASP A 104 -3.23 4.35 -2.09
CA ASP A 104 -3.35 3.01 -1.51
C ASP A 104 -4.73 2.48 -1.85
N ILE A 105 -4.77 1.35 -2.54
CA ILE A 105 -5.99 0.64 -2.89
C ILE A 105 -5.89 -0.76 -2.33
N LYS A 106 -6.82 -1.09 -1.44
CA LYS A 106 -6.94 -2.42 -0.86
C LYS A 106 -7.86 -3.28 -1.73
N ILE A 107 -7.30 -4.31 -2.34
CA ILE A 107 -7.98 -5.29 -3.21
C ILE A 107 -8.58 -6.46 -2.41
N GLY A 108 -9.68 -7.00 -2.90
CA GLY A 108 -10.40 -8.13 -2.32
C GLY A 108 -11.77 -7.73 -1.77
N ALA A 109 -12.79 -8.54 -2.08
CA ALA A 109 -14.11 -8.44 -1.48
C ALA A 109 -14.16 -8.95 -0.03
N ILE A 110 -13.15 -9.73 0.36
CA ILE A 110 -12.97 -10.36 1.66
C ILE A 110 -11.53 -10.06 2.10
N THR A 111 -11.34 -9.43 3.26
CA THR A 111 -9.97 -9.06 3.73
C THR A 111 -9.43 -9.92 4.86
N TRP A 112 -10.12 -10.99 5.26
CA TRP A 112 -9.64 -11.95 6.27
C TRP A 112 -9.28 -13.30 5.62
N PRO A 113 -8.20 -13.96 6.07
CA PRO A 113 -7.93 -15.35 5.71
C PRO A 113 -8.98 -16.32 6.26
N PRO A 114 -9.24 -17.45 5.58
CA PRO A 114 -10.18 -18.48 6.04
C PRO A 114 -9.90 -19.03 7.44
N SER A 115 -8.64 -19.05 7.87
CA SER A 115 -8.19 -19.54 9.18
C SER A 115 -8.29 -18.51 10.31
N SER A 116 -8.84 -17.32 10.04
CA SER A 116 -8.91 -16.25 11.04
C SER A 116 -9.87 -16.56 12.19
N PRO A 117 -9.61 -16.07 13.41
CA PRO A 117 -10.53 -16.23 14.52
C PRO A 117 -11.80 -15.37 14.32
N GLU A 118 -12.95 -15.87 14.79
CA GLU A 118 -14.27 -15.22 14.63
C GLU A 118 -14.31 -13.72 14.98
N PRO A 119 -13.72 -13.23 16.09
CA PRO A 119 -13.72 -11.79 16.38
C PRO A 119 -13.02 -10.95 15.30
N TYR A 120 -11.97 -11.49 14.68
CA TYR A 120 -11.26 -10.84 13.58
C TYR A 120 -12.08 -10.87 12.29
N ILE A 121 -12.70 -12.01 11.99
CA ILE A 121 -13.62 -12.16 10.85
C ILE A 121 -14.75 -11.13 10.95
N ALA A 122 -15.42 -11.04 12.11
CA ALA A 122 -16.51 -10.10 12.32
C ALA A 122 -16.08 -8.63 12.12
N LYS A 123 -14.89 -8.26 12.62
CA LYS A 123 -14.31 -6.93 12.41
C LYS A 123 -14.04 -6.64 10.94
N CYS A 124 -13.49 -7.59 10.19
CA CYS A 124 -13.20 -7.42 8.77
C CYS A 124 -14.49 -7.35 7.96
N LEU A 125 -15.44 -8.26 8.20
CA LEU A 125 -16.78 -8.23 7.61
C LEU A 125 -17.48 -6.89 7.78
N ALA A 126 -17.49 -6.34 9.00
CA ALA A 126 -18.12 -5.04 9.27
C ALA A 126 -17.50 -3.92 8.44
N LYS A 127 -16.16 -3.92 8.31
CA LYS A 127 -15.43 -2.94 7.50
C LYS A 127 -15.64 -3.14 6.00
N ASP A 128 -15.62 -4.39 5.53
CA ASP A 128 -15.77 -4.70 4.10
C ASP A 128 -17.18 -4.35 3.63
N ARG A 129 -18.21 -4.62 4.43
CA ARG A 129 -19.60 -4.21 4.17
C ARG A 129 -19.81 -2.69 4.27
N GLY A 130 -19.07 -2.03 5.14
CA GLY A 130 -19.13 -0.57 5.30
C GLY A 130 -18.33 0.22 4.25
N THR A 131 -17.73 -0.46 3.27
CA THR A 131 -16.90 0.16 2.23
C THR A 131 -17.26 -0.40 0.86
N THR A 132 -16.59 0.07 -0.19
CA THR A 132 -16.76 -0.44 -1.55
C THR A 132 -16.17 -1.83 -1.78
N SER A 133 -15.50 -2.44 -0.80
CA SER A 133 -14.81 -3.73 -0.94
C SER A 133 -15.73 -4.83 -1.45
N VAL A 134 -16.90 -5.01 -0.83
CA VAL A 134 -17.86 -6.04 -1.23
C VAL A 134 -18.44 -5.77 -2.63
N LEU A 135 -18.66 -4.50 -2.98
CA LEU A 135 -19.34 -4.12 -4.22
C LEU A 135 -18.39 -4.09 -5.43
N LEU A 136 -17.17 -3.59 -5.25
CA LEU A 136 -16.20 -3.39 -6.32
C LEU A 136 -15.05 -4.40 -6.30
N GLY A 137 -14.94 -5.22 -5.25
CA GLY A 137 -13.77 -6.05 -5.02
C GLY A 137 -12.53 -5.27 -4.59
N PHE A 138 -12.66 -3.99 -4.23
CA PHE A 138 -11.59 -3.17 -3.67
C PHE A 138 -12.15 -1.93 -2.95
N ARG A 139 -11.30 -1.27 -2.16
CA ARG A 139 -11.54 0.06 -1.59
C ARG A 139 -10.30 0.94 -1.68
N VAL A 140 -10.49 2.25 -1.77
CA VAL A 140 -9.41 3.22 -1.53
C VAL A 140 -9.11 3.24 -0.03
N SER A 141 -7.83 3.25 0.36
CA SER A 141 -7.41 3.40 1.77
C SER A 141 -6.78 4.76 2.07
N GLY A 142 -6.30 5.46 1.04
CA GLY A 142 -5.77 6.81 1.17
C GLY A 142 -5.15 7.31 -0.14
N VAL A 143 -5.25 8.61 -0.39
CA VAL A 143 -4.71 9.25 -1.60
C VAL A 143 -4.00 10.55 -1.26
N ARG A 144 -2.93 10.83 -2.01
CA ARG A 144 -2.19 12.10 -2.07
C ARG A 144 -2.00 12.45 -3.54
N VAL A 145 -2.40 13.65 -3.93
CA VAL A 145 -2.19 14.20 -5.28
C VAL A 145 -1.49 15.54 -5.15
N VAL A 146 -0.38 15.70 -5.87
CA VAL A 146 0.30 16.97 -6.03
C VAL A 146 -0.25 17.63 -7.29
N GLY A 147 -0.85 18.82 -7.12
CA GLY A 147 -1.35 19.65 -8.19
C GLY A 147 -0.33 20.70 -8.65
N PRO A 148 -0.78 21.67 -9.46
CA PRO A 148 0.03 22.80 -9.89
C PRO A 148 0.62 23.55 -8.70
N GLU A 149 1.80 24.14 -8.92
CA GLU A 149 2.50 24.96 -7.91
C GLU A 149 2.82 24.24 -6.59
N GLY A 150 2.74 22.90 -6.57
CA GLY A 150 3.02 22.09 -5.38
C GLY A 150 1.85 21.96 -4.41
N ALA A 151 0.64 22.40 -4.76
CA ALA A 151 -0.55 22.24 -3.93
C ALA A 151 -0.85 20.75 -3.69
N VAL A 152 -0.94 20.32 -2.44
CA VAL A 152 -1.18 18.91 -2.09
C VAL A 152 -2.62 18.70 -1.65
N TRP A 153 -3.35 17.85 -2.36
CA TRP A 153 -4.63 17.32 -1.92
C TRP A 153 -4.44 15.91 -1.35
N ARG A 154 -5.08 15.61 -0.22
CA ARG A 154 -5.08 14.28 0.38
C ARG A 154 -6.44 13.95 0.98
N THR A 155 -6.80 12.68 0.94
CA THR A 155 -8.01 12.19 1.62
C THR A 155 -7.74 12.02 3.11
N GLU A 156 -8.72 12.35 3.94
CA GLU A 156 -8.66 12.08 5.38
C GLU A 156 -9.31 10.75 5.76
N ARG A 157 -8.90 10.17 6.89
CA ARG A 157 -9.38 8.83 7.31
C ARG A 157 -10.92 8.70 7.39
N PRO A 158 -11.68 9.69 7.89
CA PRO A 158 -13.15 9.61 7.89
C PRO A 158 -13.75 9.62 6.48
N GLU A 159 -13.18 10.42 5.57
CA GLU A 159 -13.62 10.52 4.18
C GLU A 159 -13.45 9.18 3.46
N VAL A 160 -12.28 8.56 3.60
CA VAL A 160 -12.00 7.25 2.99
C VAL A 160 -12.94 6.17 3.51
N LYS A 161 -13.24 6.16 4.81
CA LYS A 161 -14.15 5.17 5.42
C LYS A 161 -15.58 5.30 4.95
N ALA A 162 -16.03 6.51 4.60
CA ALA A 162 -17.37 6.79 4.12
C ALA A 162 -17.48 6.78 2.59
N MET A 163 -16.40 6.44 1.88
CA MET A 163 -16.32 6.54 0.43
C MET A 163 -17.20 5.49 -0.25
N ASP A 164 -18.12 5.95 -1.09
CA ASP A 164 -18.95 5.12 -1.96
C ASP A 164 -18.36 5.03 -3.38
N THR A 165 -19.08 4.42 -4.32
CA THR A 165 -18.63 4.26 -5.70
C THR A 165 -18.47 5.59 -6.44
N VAL A 166 -19.28 6.60 -6.11
CA VAL A 166 -19.17 7.95 -6.66
C VAL A 166 -17.89 8.62 -6.17
N GLY A 167 -17.62 8.48 -4.87
CA GLY A 167 -16.38 8.92 -4.23
C GLY A 167 -15.14 8.26 -4.84
N VAL A 168 -15.15 6.94 -5.00
CA VAL A 168 -14.05 6.21 -5.67
C VAL A 168 -13.81 6.76 -7.07
N ARG A 169 -14.87 6.95 -7.86
CA ARG A 169 -14.74 7.52 -9.21
C ARG A 169 -14.18 8.94 -9.18
N ARG A 170 -14.62 9.78 -8.25
CA ARG A 170 -14.10 11.15 -8.08
C ARG A 170 -12.61 11.13 -7.76
N VAL A 171 -12.18 10.27 -6.83
CA VAL A 171 -10.77 10.15 -6.41
C VAL A 171 -9.88 9.67 -7.56
N LEU A 172 -10.29 8.64 -8.29
CA LEU A 172 -9.52 8.16 -9.45
C LEU A 172 -9.42 9.22 -10.55
N ARG A 173 -10.50 9.96 -10.82
CA ARG A 173 -10.46 11.10 -11.76
C ARG A 173 -9.53 12.20 -11.27
N ARG A 174 -9.58 12.52 -9.97
CA ARG A 174 -8.72 13.53 -9.36
C ARG A 174 -7.23 13.16 -9.43
N TYR A 175 -6.91 11.88 -9.27
CA TYR A 175 -5.52 11.38 -9.33
C TYR A 175 -4.82 11.67 -10.66
N VAL A 176 -5.59 11.83 -11.74
CA VAL A 176 -5.09 12.13 -13.09
C VAL A 176 -5.50 13.51 -13.60
N SER A 177 -5.90 14.39 -12.67
CA SER A 177 -6.25 15.78 -12.94
C SER A 177 -4.98 16.64 -12.96
N SER A 178 -4.88 17.58 -13.90
CA SER A 178 -3.81 18.59 -13.83
C SER A 178 -4.20 19.80 -12.99
N VAL A 179 -5.48 19.99 -12.68
CA VAL A 179 -5.95 21.14 -11.90
C VAL A 179 -6.25 20.77 -10.46
N ALA A 180 -6.06 21.75 -9.56
CA ALA A 180 -6.33 21.63 -8.13
C ALA A 180 -7.80 21.91 -7.73
N ASP A 181 -8.62 22.46 -8.63
CA ASP A 181 -9.99 22.87 -8.30
C ASP A 181 -11.03 21.78 -8.59
N GLU A 182 -12.32 22.09 -8.40
CA GLU A 182 -13.44 21.15 -8.62
C GLU A 182 -13.56 20.69 -10.10
N GLY A 183 -13.01 21.45 -11.04
CA GLY A 183 -13.02 21.14 -12.47
C GLY A 183 -12.08 20.01 -12.85
N ILE A 184 -12.31 18.79 -12.36
CA ILE A 184 -11.46 17.61 -12.64
C ILE A 184 -11.39 17.34 -14.15
N ASP A 185 -10.27 17.70 -14.77
CA ASP A 185 -10.05 17.66 -16.22
C ASP A 185 -9.66 16.26 -16.75
N CYS A 186 -9.15 15.39 -15.87
CA CYS A 186 -8.60 14.08 -16.18
C CYS A 186 -7.53 14.10 -17.31
N VAL A 187 -6.82 15.21 -17.53
CA VAL A 187 -5.97 15.36 -18.72
C VAL A 187 -4.81 14.36 -18.76
N LEU A 188 -4.39 13.85 -17.60
CA LEU A 188 -3.30 12.87 -17.48
C LEU A 188 -3.79 11.42 -17.61
N ALA A 189 -5.10 11.17 -17.76
CA ALA A 189 -5.67 9.83 -17.72
C ALA A 189 -5.08 8.89 -18.78
N ALA A 190 -4.89 9.38 -20.01
CA ALA A 190 -4.29 8.59 -21.08
C ALA A 190 -2.83 8.21 -20.75
N ALA A 191 -2.06 9.15 -20.20
CA ALA A 191 -0.67 8.94 -19.85
C ALA A 191 -0.48 8.03 -18.63
N VAL A 192 -1.34 8.13 -17.62
CA VAL A 192 -1.21 7.35 -16.38
C VAL A 192 -1.88 5.98 -16.51
N TYR A 193 -3.10 5.94 -17.02
CA TYR A 193 -3.89 4.70 -17.08
C TYR A 193 -3.77 3.96 -18.40
N GLY A 194 -3.78 4.67 -19.53
CA GLY A 194 -4.04 4.08 -20.85
C GLY A 194 -2.82 3.68 -21.68
N ARG A 195 -1.63 4.22 -21.40
CA ARG A 195 -0.43 3.92 -22.20
C ARG A 195 0.07 2.48 -21.98
N LYS A 196 0.88 1.98 -22.93
CA LYS A 196 1.66 0.75 -22.71
C LYS A 196 2.58 0.95 -21.49
N GLY A 197 2.48 0.04 -20.52
CA GLY A 197 3.14 0.16 -19.21
C GLY A 197 2.45 1.11 -18.23
N GLY A 198 1.30 1.69 -18.57
CA GLY A 198 0.44 2.41 -17.63
C GLY A 198 -0.31 1.47 -16.70
N VAL A 199 -1.09 2.03 -15.77
CA VAL A 199 -1.75 1.26 -14.69
C VAL A 199 -2.64 0.14 -15.24
N MET A 200 -3.41 0.37 -16.30
CA MET A 200 -4.31 -0.68 -16.82
C MET A 200 -3.53 -1.85 -17.42
N SER A 201 -2.44 -1.57 -18.15
CA SER A 201 -1.56 -2.61 -18.71
C SER A 201 -0.93 -3.45 -17.59
N GLN A 202 -0.43 -2.77 -16.54
CA GLN A 202 0.18 -3.40 -15.37
C GLN A 202 -0.82 -4.28 -14.60
N LEU A 203 -2.03 -3.77 -14.36
CA LEU A 203 -3.09 -4.54 -13.69
C LEU A 203 -3.54 -5.75 -14.52
N CYS A 204 -3.57 -5.65 -15.86
CA CYS A 204 -3.87 -6.80 -16.71
C CYS A 204 -2.80 -7.89 -16.62
N GLU A 205 -1.52 -7.51 -16.57
CA GLU A 205 -0.41 -8.47 -16.39
C GLU A 205 -0.48 -9.15 -15.03
N LEU A 206 -0.65 -8.36 -13.96
CA LEU A 206 -0.78 -8.89 -12.61
C LEU A 206 -2.01 -9.81 -12.50
N LYS A 207 -3.14 -9.41 -13.08
CA LYS A 207 -4.36 -10.25 -13.15
C LYS A 207 -4.10 -11.59 -13.85
N ALA A 208 -3.42 -11.58 -15.00
CA ALA A 208 -3.12 -12.80 -15.74
C ALA A 208 -2.32 -13.79 -14.89
N TRP A 209 -1.32 -13.31 -14.14
CA TRP A 209 -0.60 -14.15 -13.18
C TRP A 209 -1.51 -14.68 -12.07
N PHE A 210 -2.37 -13.84 -11.52
CA PHE A 210 -3.33 -14.24 -10.47
C PHE A 210 -4.36 -15.29 -10.94
N GLU A 211 -4.67 -15.35 -12.24
CA GLU A 211 -5.57 -16.36 -12.81
C GLU A 211 -4.92 -17.75 -12.96
N GLU A 212 -3.59 -17.81 -12.98
CA GLU A 212 -2.84 -19.06 -13.18
C GLU A 212 -2.16 -19.57 -11.91
N GLN A 213 -1.62 -18.66 -11.09
CA GLN A 213 -0.87 -19.02 -9.90
C GLN A 213 -1.81 -19.56 -8.80
N THR A 214 -1.33 -20.58 -8.07
CA THR A 214 -2.04 -21.14 -6.90
C THR A 214 -1.15 -21.20 -5.66
N LEU A 215 0.00 -20.50 -5.70
CA LEU A 215 1.01 -20.54 -4.65
C LEU A 215 0.62 -19.67 -3.45
N PHE A 216 0.00 -18.53 -3.73
CA PHE A 216 -0.29 -17.50 -2.73
C PHE A 216 -1.75 -17.05 -2.82
N HIS A 217 -2.38 -16.89 -1.66
CA HIS A 217 -3.66 -16.23 -1.52
C HIS A 217 -3.48 -14.97 -0.67
N PHE A 218 -3.84 -13.82 -1.21
CA PHE A 218 -3.58 -12.53 -0.60
C PHE A 218 -4.83 -12.00 0.11
N TYR A 219 -4.73 -11.83 1.43
CA TYR A 219 -5.77 -11.23 2.27
C TYR A 219 -5.19 -10.00 2.96
N LEU A 220 -5.52 -8.83 2.44
CA LEU A 220 -4.75 -7.60 2.64
C LEU A 220 -4.85 -6.94 4.03
N ASP A 221 -5.43 -7.59 5.04
CA ASP A 221 -5.26 -7.12 6.43
C ASP A 221 -4.10 -7.81 7.17
N LEU A 222 -3.38 -8.71 6.51
CA LEU A 222 -2.17 -9.38 7.03
C LEU A 222 -0.87 -9.03 6.29
N ILE A 223 -0.93 -8.30 5.18
CA ILE A 223 0.24 -7.83 4.41
C ILE A 223 0.14 -6.31 4.35
#